data_AF-A0A2V1BIH6-F1
#
_entry.id   AF-A0A2V1BIH6-F1
#
_cell.length_a   1.000
_cell.length_b   1.000
_cell.length_c   1.000
_cell.angle_alpha   90.00
_cell.angle_beta   90.00
_cell.angle_gamma   90.00
#
_symmetry.space_group_name_H-M   'P 1'
#
loop_
_entity.id
_entity.type
_entity.pdbx_description
1 polymer ?
#
loop_
_entity_poly.entity_id
_entity_poly.type
_entity_poly.pdbx_seq_one_letter_code
_entity_poly.pdbx_strand_id
1 'polypeptide(L)'
;FSADNTIKYYTTTSRIALQKMIFKILIYGRAFFNTNGPGKPYSGVGSAEPFGSWEAGVWDYKALPRPGATEQLDFSLIVSWSYDLVRRMIVTYDTL
;
A
#
# COMPACT_ATOMS: atom_id res chain seq x y z
N PHE A 1 11.08 -2.89 6.63
CA PHE A 1 10.35 -3.99 7.28
C PHE A 1 9.61 -4.76 6.20
N SER A 2 9.60 -6.09 6.20
CA SER A 2 8.90 -6.90 5.20
C SER A 2 8.22 -8.09 5.87
N ALA A 3 7.08 -8.51 5.32
CA ALA A 3 6.34 -9.66 5.83
C ALA A 3 7.19 -10.94 5.83
N ASP A 4 7.95 -11.18 4.76
CA ASP A 4 8.84 -12.33 4.61
C ASP A 4 9.88 -12.42 5.75
N ASN A 5 10.57 -11.31 6.08
CA ASN A 5 11.52 -11.29 7.19
C ASN A 5 10.84 -11.57 8.54
N THR A 6 9.62 -11.08 8.75
CA THR A 6 8.84 -11.34 9.97
C THR A 6 8.45 -12.81 10.06
N ILE A 7 7.94 -13.42 8.98
CA ILE A 7 7.58 -14.84 8.95
C ILE A 7 8.82 -15.71 9.21
N LYS A 8 9.96 -15.39 8.58
CA LYS A 8 11.24 -16.07 8.84
C LYS A 8 11.64 -15.97 10.30
N TYR A 9 11.58 -14.79 10.90
CA TYR A 9 11.92 -14.61 12.32
C TYR A 9 11.05 -15.50 13.24
N TYR A 10 9.74 -15.51 13.05
CA TYR A 10 8.85 -16.29 13.92
C TYR A 10 8.98 -17.80 13.71
N THR A 11 9.24 -18.26 12.49
CA THR A 11 9.40 -19.68 12.19
C THR A 11 10.77 -20.22 12.61
N THR A 12 11.85 -19.47 12.40
CA THR A 12 13.23 -19.94 12.67
C THR A 12 13.69 -19.63 14.10
N THR A 13 13.48 -18.40 14.56
CA THR A 13 13.92 -17.94 15.90
C THR A 13 12.91 -18.33 16.96
N SER A 14 11.63 -18.00 16.76
CA SER A 14 10.58 -18.24 17.77
C SER A 14 9.95 -19.63 17.69
N ARG A 15 10.31 -20.44 16.68
CA ARG A 15 9.82 -21.82 16.47
C ARG A 15 8.29 -21.94 16.42
N ILE A 16 7.60 -20.91 15.93
CA ILE A 16 6.15 -20.95 15.72
C ILE A 16 5.86 -21.69 14.41
N ALA A 17 5.01 -22.71 14.48
CA ALA A 17 4.60 -23.47 13.31
C ALA A 17 3.83 -22.58 12.32
N LEU A 18 4.16 -22.70 11.03
CA LEU A 18 3.60 -21.85 9.97
C LEU A 18 2.07 -21.94 9.90
N GLN A 19 1.48 -23.12 10.12
CA GLN A 19 0.02 -23.31 10.11
C GLN A 19 -0.73 -22.55 11.21
N LYS A 20 -0.02 -21.96 12.19
CA LYS A 20 -0.61 -21.12 13.23
C LYS A 20 -0.61 -19.63 12.87
N MET A 21 -0.05 -19.25 11.73
CA MET A 21 0.06 -17.86 11.29
C MET A 21 -1.08 -17.51 10.34
N ILE A 22 -1.80 -16.44 10.65
CA ILE A 22 -2.85 -15.87 9.78
C ILE A 22 -2.25 -14.66 9.07
N PHE A 23 -2.11 -14.73 7.75
CA PHE A 23 -1.66 -13.62 6.94
C PHE A 23 -2.87 -12.79 6.50
N LYS A 24 -2.94 -11.54 6.94
CA LYS A 24 -4.04 -10.63 6.60
C LYS A 24 -3.60 -9.68 5.50
N ILE A 25 -4.46 -9.54 4.49
CA ILE A 25 -4.32 -8.62 3.36
C ILE A 25 -5.20 -7.39 3.63
N LEU A 26 -4.74 -6.19 3.24
CA LEU A 26 -5.47 -4.95 3.48
C LEU A 26 -6.48 -4.71 2.35
N ILE A 27 -7.74 -4.46 2.72
CA ILE A 27 -8.83 -4.13 1.78
C ILE A 27 -9.00 -2.61 1.56
N TYR A 28 -7.91 -1.87 1.71
CA TYR A 28 -7.87 -0.42 1.53
C TYR A 28 -6.47 0.02 1.11
N GLY A 29 -6.38 1.18 0.48
CA GLY A 29 -5.13 1.81 0.08
C GLY A 29 -4.68 2.93 1.00
N ARG A 30 -3.37 3.16 1.06
CA ARG A 30 -2.73 4.30 1.74
C ARG A 30 -2.18 5.29 0.71
N ALA A 31 -2.54 6.56 0.82
CA ALA A 31 -2.12 7.59 -0.11
C ALA A 31 -0.95 8.43 0.41
N PHE A 32 -0.08 8.85 -0.51
CA PHE A 32 1.02 9.77 -0.25
C PHE A 32 1.07 10.81 -1.36
N PHE A 33 1.11 12.09 -1.00
CA PHE A 33 1.06 13.22 -1.93
C PHE A 33 2.43 13.84 -2.16
N ASN A 34 2.55 14.63 -3.23
CA ASN A 34 3.77 15.36 -3.58
C ASN A 34 5.00 14.46 -3.67
N THR A 35 4.83 13.26 -4.21
CA THR A 35 5.89 12.27 -4.34
C THR A 35 6.17 11.94 -5.80
N ASN A 36 7.40 11.48 -6.07
CA ASN A 36 7.83 10.98 -7.38
C ASN A 36 7.68 9.46 -7.50
N GLY A 37 7.06 8.80 -6.51
CA GLY A 37 6.80 7.36 -6.53
C GLY A 37 7.24 6.64 -5.26
N PRO A 38 7.14 5.30 -5.24
CA PRO A 38 7.58 4.47 -4.12
C PRO A 38 9.04 4.73 -3.73
N GLY A 39 9.32 4.78 -2.42
CA GLY A 39 10.67 5.01 -1.89
C GLY A 39 11.20 6.45 -2.07
N LYS A 40 10.39 7.39 -2.57
CA LYS A 40 10.75 8.81 -2.68
C LYS A 40 10.10 9.64 -1.56
N PRO A 41 10.69 10.80 -1.21
CA PRO A 41 10.07 11.73 -0.28
C PRO A 41 8.65 12.12 -0.73
N TYR A 42 7.78 12.30 0.24
CA TYR A 42 6.40 12.75 0.04
C TYR A 42 6.10 13.90 1.01
N SER A 43 5.05 14.67 0.73
CA SER A 43 4.55 15.70 1.64
C SER A 43 3.02 15.64 1.70
N GLY A 44 2.51 15.20 2.85
CA GLY A 44 1.09 15.04 3.11
C GLY A 44 0.51 13.69 2.68
N VAL A 45 -0.60 13.33 3.29
CA VAL A 45 -1.37 12.11 3.00
C VAL A 45 -2.77 12.41 2.49
N GLY A 46 -3.08 13.69 2.22
CA GLY A 46 -4.41 14.14 1.78
C GLY A 46 -5.06 14.98 2.87
N SER A 47 -4.83 16.29 2.84
CA SER A 47 -5.46 17.26 3.74
C SER A 47 -6.53 18.11 3.04
N ALA A 48 -6.68 17.97 1.72
CA ALA A 48 -7.65 18.69 0.90
C ALA A 48 -8.49 17.71 0.08
N GLU A 49 -9.75 18.05 -0.13
CA GLU A 49 -10.78 17.18 -0.72
C GLU A 49 -10.41 16.63 -2.12
N PRO A 50 -10.69 15.35 -2.39
CA PRO A 50 -11.11 14.34 -1.43
C PRO A 50 -9.92 13.86 -0.59
N PHE A 51 -10.02 13.98 0.74
CA PHE A 51 -8.96 13.60 1.66
C PHE A 51 -8.78 12.08 1.77
N GLY A 52 -9.82 11.31 1.41
CA GLY A 52 -9.86 9.86 1.45
C GLY A 52 -11.31 9.39 1.38
N SER A 53 -11.54 8.09 1.54
CA SER A 53 -12.88 7.49 1.61
C SER A 53 -13.56 7.70 2.97
N TRP A 54 -12.79 7.74 4.07
CA TRP A 54 -13.31 8.02 5.42
C TRP A 54 -12.29 8.68 6.35
N GLU A 55 -11.00 8.56 6.06
CA GLU A 55 -9.92 9.20 6.79
C GLU A 55 -8.87 9.72 5.80
N ALA A 56 -8.18 10.79 6.18
CA ALA A 56 -7.09 11.38 5.39
C ALA A 56 -6.07 10.30 4.97
N GLY A 57 -5.92 10.13 3.66
CA GLY A 57 -4.99 9.19 3.06
C GLY A 57 -5.44 7.73 3.05
N VAL A 58 -6.69 7.44 3.41
CA VAL A 58 -7.24 6.08 3.38
C VAL A 58 -8.29 5.97 2.30
N TRP A 59 -8.12 5.02 1.39
CA TRP A 59 -9.04 4.78 0.29
C TRP A 59 -9.62 3.38 0.36
N ASP A 60 -10.93 3.26 0.26
CA ASP A 60 -11.60 1.96 0.04
C ASP A 60 -11.01 1.29 -1.19
N TYR A 61 -10.77 -0.02 -1.14
CA TYR A 61 -10.32 -0.76 -2.34
C TYR A 61 -11.29 -0.57 -3.53
N LYS A 62 -12.60 -0.57 -3.28
CA LYS A 62 -13.63 -0.31 -4.32
C LYS A 62 -13.57 1.09 -4.95
N ALA A 63 -12.79 2.01 -4.36
CA ALA A 63 -12.58 3.36 -4.89
C ALA A 63 -11.25 3.49 -5.65
N LEU A 64 -10.53 2.37 -5.85
CA LEU A 64 -9.24 2.29 -6.51
C LEU A 64 -9.33 1.44 -7.80
N PRO A 65 -8.53 1.76 -8.83
CA PRO A 65 -7.69 2.96 -8.94
C PRO A 65 -8.51 4.25 -9.05
N ARG A 66 -7.92 5.36 -8.61
CA ARG A 66 -8.55 6.68 -8.74
C ARG A 66 -8.52 7.15 -10.21
N PRO A 67 -9.49 7.94 -10.67
CA PRO A 67 -9.46 8.51 -12.02
C PRO A 67 -8.18 9.30 -12.29
N GLY A 68 -7.48 8.94 -13.37
CA GLY A 68 -6.19 9.54 -13.76
C GLY A 68 -4.96 8.86 -13.17
N ALA A 69 -5.13 7.92 -12.23
CA ALA A 69 -4.03 7.09 -11.74
C ALA A 69 -3.83 5.86 -12.64
N THR A 70 -2.58 5.43 -12.80
CA THR A 70 -2.22 4.18 -13.48
C THR A 70 -1.71 3.18 -12.46
N GLU A 71 -2.24 1.95 -12.50
CA GLU A 71 -1.78 0.84 -11.67
C GLU A 71 -0.42 0.31 -12.11
N GLN A 72 0.39 -0.08 -11.13
CA GLN A 72 1.73 -0.61 -11.29
C GLN A 72 1.89 -1.80 -10.34
N LEU A 73 2.59 -2.83 -10.83
CA LEU A 73 2.87 -4.06 -10.10
C LEU A 73 4.37 -4.34 -10.14
N ASP A 74 4.91 -4.80 -9.02
CA ASP A 74 6.23 -5.40 -8.94
C ASP A 74 6.09 -6.82 -8.37
N PHE A 75 6.14 -7.80 -9.26
CA PHE A 75 6.03 -9.22 -8.90
C PHE A 75 7.24 -9.74 -8.12
N SER A 76 8.40 -9.09 -8.21
CA SER A 76 9.58 -9.51 -7.46
C SER A 76 9.44 -9.20 -5.97
N LEU A 77 8.69 -8.16 -5.64
CA LEU A 77 8.41 -7.71 -4.27
C LEU A 77 7.00 -8.09 -3.79
N ILE A 78 6.13 -8.55 -4.70
CA ILE A 78 4.69 -8.82 -4.45
C ILE A 78 4.03 -7.57 -3.88
N VAL A 79 4.12 -6.47 -4.62
CA VAL A 79 3.51 -5.19 -4.26
C VAL A 79 2.83 -4.55 -5.46
N SER A 80 1.79 -3.77 -5.18
CA SER A 80 1.07 -2.98 -6.17
C SER A 80 0.75 -1.58 -5.64
N TRP A 81 0.64 -0.63 -6.56
CA TRP A 81 0.23 0.74 -6.27
C TRP A 81 -0.36 1.40 -7.51
N SER A 82 -1.16 2.43 -7.33
CA SER A 82 -1.54 3.34 -8.43
C SER A 82 -0.80 4.66 -8.30
N TYR A 83 -0.41 5.28 -9.41
CA TYR A 83 0.21 6.61 -9.43
C TYR A 83 -0.51 7.56 -10.36
N ASP A 84 -0.89 8.73 -9.83
CA ASP A 84 -1.39 9.87 -10.60
C ASP A 84 -0.26 10.89 -10.76
N LEU A 85 0.20 11.07 -12.00
CA LEU A 85 1.29 11.99 -12.35
C LEU A 85 0.91 13.47 -12.15
N VAL A 86 -0.34 13.83 -12.42
CA VAL A 86 -0.83 15.21 -12.35
C VAL A 86 -0.96 15.63 -10.89
N ARG A 87 -1.55 14.76 -10.05
CA ARG A 87 -1.69 15.00 -8.61
C ARG A 87 -0.44 14.66 -7.82
N ARG A 88 0.57 14.03 -8.45
CA ARG A 88 1.78 13.50 -7.82
C ARG A 88 1.45 12.67 -6.58
N MET A 89 0.46 11.79 -6.72
CA MET A 89 -0.13 11.00 -5.64
C MET A 89 0.04 9.52 -5.92
N ILE A 90 0.65 8.79 -4.99
CA ILE A 90 0.61 7.31 -4.99
C ILE A 90 -0.50 6.85 -4.04
N VAL A 91 -1.11 5.71 -4.37
CA VAL A 91 -1.92 4.93 -3.43
C VAL A 91 -1.41 3.50 -3.46
N THR A 92 -0.95 2.97 -2.32
CA THR A 92 -0.45 1.59 -2.19
C THR A 92 -1.59 0.69 -1.69
N TYR A 93 -1.89 -0.39 -2.40
CA TYR A 93 -2.95 -1.35 -2.10
C TYR A 93 -2.70 -2.64 -2.89
N ASP A 94 -3.26 -3.76 -2.43
CA ASP A 94 -3.14 -5.05 -3.11
C ASP A 94 -4.14 -5.15 -4.28
N THR A 95 -3.69 -5.66 -5.42
CA THR A 95 -4.52 -5.97 -6.60
C THR A 95 -4.76 -7.48 -6.72
N LEU A 96 -5.69 -7.87 -7.60
CA LEU A 96 -5.93 -9.28 -7.95
C LEU A 96 -4.76 -9.90 -8.74
#